data_AF-A0A5P9CWU3-F1
#
_entry.id   AF-A0A5P9CWU3-F1
#
_cell.length_a   1.000
_cell.length_b   1.000
_cell.length_c   1.000
_cell.angle_alpha   90.00
_cell.angle_beta   90.00
_cell.angle_gamma   90.00
#
_symmetry.space_group_name_H-M   'P 1'
#
loop_
_entity.id
_entity.type
_entity.pdbx_description
1 polymer ?
#
loop_
_entity_poly.entity_id
_entity_poly.type
_entity_poly.pdbx_seq_one_letter_code
_entity_poly.pdbx_strand_id
1 'polypeptide(L)'
;MNDTLKKKLRFSDIVYGAGATPKAVRNWMQRKQIRLTTFETDGWREFNLLDVLLLALIRRMVDHGVSVEEASDIANVVVVGHGVAFNDQATAYRNLVRFSGQNLILWRSIADWKFQVLDLAKTEANDLPPCFVCLSLEEISASAIERAVIGSEGERLDDERQIAAALEKLIITIKDATPDRNDS
;
A
#
# COMPACT_ATOMS: atom_id res chain seq x y z
N MET A 1 -18.39 -4.84 -3.80
CA MET A 1 -17.48 -3.68 -3.71
C MET A 1 -18.08 -2.51 -2.94
N ASN A 2 -19.36 -2.20 -3.09
CA ASN A 2 -19.95 -1.04 -2.43
C ASN A 2 -19.93 -1.09 -0.87
N ASP A 3 -20.21 -2.25 -0.25
CA ASP A 3 -20.01 -2.45 1.21
C ASP A 3 -18.52 -2.51 1.62
N THR A 4 -17.66 -2.90 0.69
CA THR A 4 -16.21 -3.02 0.87
C THR A 4 -15.53 -1.66 1.04
N LEU A 5 -16.04 -0.63 0.35
CA LEU A 5 -15.57 0.76 0.45
C LEU A 5 -16.01 1.45 1.75
N LYS A 6 -17.02 0.90 2.45
CA LYS A 6 -17.53 1.40 3.74
C LYS A 6 -16.85 0.75 4.95
N LYS A 7 -15.94 -0.21 4.74
CA LYS A 7 -15.19 -0.87 5.81
C LYS A 7 -14.37 0.18 6.57
N LYS A 8 -14.53 0.23 7.89
CA LYS A 8 -13.63 1.00 8.77
C LYS A 8 -12.25 0.34 8.75
N LEU A 9 -11.22 1.07 8.33
CA LEU A 9 -9.86 0.54 8.24
C LEU A 9 -9.12 0.78 9.55
N ARG A 10 -8.49 -0.28 10.06
CA ARG A 10 -7.60 -0.20 11.22
C ARG A 10 -6.21 0.22 10.79
N PHE A 11 -5.38 0.61 11.76
CA PHE A 11 -3.98 0.92 11.51
C PHE A 11 -3.21 -0.25 10.86
N SER A 12 -3.51 -1.50 11.21
CA SER A 12 -2.89 -2.66 10.58
C SER A 12 -3.23 -2.77 9.10
N ASP A 13 -4.49 -2.49 8.74
CA ASP A 13 -4.98 -2.60 7.37
C ASP A 13 -4.31 -1.59 6.45
N ILE A 14 -4.18 -0.32 6.89
CA ILE A 14 -3.56 0.71 6.06
C ILE A 14 -2.05 0.50 5.91
N VAL A 15 -1.39 -0.01 6.95
CA VAL A 15 0.05 -0.28 6.91
C VAL A 15 0.33 -1.44 5.96
N TYR A 16 -0.48 -2.49 6.05
CA TYR A 16 -0.42 -3.63 5.15
C TYR A 16 -0.72 -3.22 3.70
N GLY A 17 -1.79 -2.45 3.51
CA GLY A 17 -2.16 -1.86 2.22
C GLY A 17 -1.02 -1.06 1.60
N ALA A 18 -0.37 -0.20 2.37
CA ALA A 18 0.75 0.60 1.91
C ALA A 18 2.03 -0.19 1.64
N GLY A 19 2.12 -1.47 2.04
CA GLY A 19 3.37 -2.23 1.99
C GLY A 19 4.47 -1.63 2.87
N ALA A 20 4.08 -1.02 3.98
CA ALA A 20 4.99 -0.39 4.94
C ALA A 20 5.09 -1.21 6.22
N THR A 21 6.08 -0.92 7.08
CA THR A 21 6.14 -1.53 8.41
C THR A 21 5.36 -0.70 9.44
N PRO A 22 4.69 -1.33 10.43
CA PRO A 22 3.98 -0.60 11.48
C PRO A 22 4.89 0.40 12.22
N LYS A 23 6.15 0.03 12.43
CA LYS A 23 7.15 0.87 13.10
C LYS A 23 7.48 2.13 12.29
N ALA A 24 7.70 2.00 10.97
CA ALA A 24 7.99 3.14 10.11
C ALA A 24 6.82 4.12 10.08
N VAL A 25 5.60 3.63 9.83
CA VAL A 25 4.41 4.48 9.73
C VAL A 25 4.12 5.19 11.06
N ARG A 26 4.24 4.50 12.21
CA ARG A 26 4.12 5.15 13.53
C ARG A 26 5.15 6.25 13.72
N ASN A 27 6.40 6.00 13.34
CA ASN A 27 7.47 7.01 13.46
C ASN A 27 7.17 8.25 12.61
N TRP A 28 6.75 8.06 11.37
CA TRP A 28 6.37 9.15 10.46
C TRP A 28 5.19 9.97 11.01
N MET A 29 4.18 9.31 11.57
CA MET A 29 3.04 9.96 12.21
C MET A 29 3.45 10.75 13.48
N GLN A 30 4.26 10.15 14.36
CA GLN A 30 4.72 10.79 15.60
C GLN A 30 5.57 12.03 15.33
N ARG A 31 6.40 11.98 14.28
CA ARG A 31 7.22 13.11 13.84
C ARG A 31 6.46 14.12 12.98
N LYS A 32 5.17 13.90 12.73
CA LYS A 32 4.31 14.75 11.88
C LYS A 32 4.85 14.93 10.45
N GLN A 33 5.55 13.92 9.93
CA GLN A 33 6.15 13.95 8.59
C GLN A 33 5.18 13.60 7.48
N ILE A 34 4.06 12.96 7.83
CA ILE A 34 3.01 12.59 6.89
C ILE A 34 1.70 13.28 7.23
N ARG A 35 1.00 13.73 6.19
CA ARG A 35 -0.35 14.29 6.28
C ARG A 35 -1.34 13.30 5.71
N LEU A 36 -2.10 12.68 6.60
CA LEU A 36 -3.21 11.79 6.28
C LEU A 36 -4.53 12.58 6.36
N THR A 37 -5.57 12.06 5.73
CA THR A 37 -6.92 12.66 5.73
C THR A 37 -7.71 12.33 6.98
N THR A 38 -7.24 11.36 7.79
CA THR A 38 -7.90 10.97 9.02
C THR A 38 -7.92 12.09 10.07
N PHE A 39 -9.05 12.22 10.76
CA PHE A 39 -9.18 13.02 11.98
C PHE A 39 -9.24 12.10 13.21
N GLU A 40 -8.76 12.59 14.36
CA GLU A 40 -9.00 11.93 15.64
C GLU A 40 -10.44 12.22 16.07
N THR A 41 -11.26 11.19 16.16
CA THR A 41 -12.65 11.25 16.64
C THR A 41 -12.77 10.34 17.86
N ASP A 42 -13.24 10.89 18.99
CA ASP A 42 -13.52 10.15 20.23
C ASP A 42 -12.40 9.18 20.69
N GLY A 43 -11.14 9.63 20.62
CA GLY A 43 -9.98 8.86 21.10
C GLY A 43 -9.51 7.74 20.17
N TRP A 44 -10.13 7.56 19.01
CA TRP A 44 -9.71 6.61 17.98
C TRP A 44 -9.48 7.30 16.64
N ARG A 45 -8.50 6.80 15.88
CA ARG A 45 -8.16 7.34 14.56
C ARG A 45 -8.85 6.49 13.49
N GLU A 46 -9.81 7.07 12.77
CA GLU A 46 -10.59 6.35 11.74
C GLU A 46 -9.99 6.49 10.34
N PHE A 47 -9.24 5.50 9.89
CA PHE A 47 -8.60 5.57 8.58
C PHE A 47 -9.56 5.22 7.43
N ASN A 48 -9.29 5.80 6.27
CA ASN A 48 -10.02 5.56 5.03
C ASN A 48 -9.09 5.12 3.88
N LEU A 49 -9.67 4.81 2.72
CA LEU A 49 -8.90 4.35 1.57
C LEU A 49 -8.00 5.43 0.95
N LEU A 50 -8.27 6.72 1.14
CA LEU A 50 -7.33 7.79 0.74
C LEU A 50 -6.06 7.72 1.58
N ASP A 51 -6.17 7.42 2.87
CA ASP A 51 -5.00 7.27 3.74
C ASP A 51 -4.10 6.11 3.27
N VAL A 52 -4.71 5.02 2.79
CA VAL A 52 -4.00 3.90 2.17
C VAL A 52 -3.23 4.34 0.92
N LEU A 53 -3.88 5.09 0.02
CA LEU A 53 -3.26 5.58 -1.21
C LEU A 53 -2.11 6.55 -0.93
N LEU A 54 -2.33 7.49 -0.01
CA LEU A 54 -1.30 8.44 0.43
C LEU A 54 -0.08 7.68 0.96
N LEU A 55 -0.28 6.74 1.88
CA LEU A 55 0.81 5.96 2.46
C LEU A 55 1.53 5.09 1.41
N ALA A 56 0.80 4.46 0.49
CA ALA A 56 1.39 3.65 -0.56
C ALA A 56 2.30 4.48 -1.49
N LEU A 57 1.85 5.67 -1.89
CA LEU A 57 2.67 6.58 -2.71
C LEU A 57 3.88 7.10 -1.94
N ILE A 58 3.70 7.54 -0.69
CA ILE A 58 4.80 7.97 0.18
C ILE A 58 5.84 6.85 0.30
N ARG A 59 5.39 5.63 0.59
CA ARG A 59 6.27 4.46 0.74
C ARG A 59 7.11 4.21 -0.52
N ARG A 60 6.47 4.25 -1.69
CA ARG A 60 7.14 4.03 -2.99
C ARG A 60 8.13 5.14 -3.31
N MET A 61 7.81 6.40 -3.04
CA MET A 61 8.74 7.51 -3.22
C MET A 61 9.95 7.43 -2.27
N VAL A 62 9.71 7.04 -1.01
CA VAL A 62 10.78 6.84 -0.02
C VAL A 62 11.72 5.71 -0.42
N ASP A 63 11.22 4.64 -1.05
CA ASP A 63 12.08 3.58 -1.62
C ASP A 63 13.07 4.09 -2.69
N HIS A 64 12.73 5.19 -3.34
CA HIS A 64 13.57 5.85 -4.34
C HIS A 64 14.37 7.04 -3.78
N GLY A 65 14.42 7.19 -2.46
CA GLY A 65 15.27 8.19 -1.78
C GLY A 65 14.62 9.57 -1.63
N VAL A 66 13.33 9.73 -1.93
CA VAL A 66 12.58 10.95 -1.58
C VAL A 66 12.43 11.01 -0.06
N SER A 67 12.62 12.18 0.55
CA SER A 67 12.42 12.35 1.99
C SER A 67 10.93 12.12 2.34
N VAL A 68 10.63 11.66 3.56
CA VAL A 68 9.25 11.34 3.97
C VAL A 68 8.33 12.57 3.87
N GLU A 69 8.83 13.74 4.26
CA GLU A 69 8.08 15.00 4.24
C GLU A 69 7.76 15.44 2.82
N GLU A 70 8.76 15.46 1.94
CA GLU A 70 8.60 15.81 0.53
C GLU A 70 7.71 14.79 -0.21
N ALA A 71 7.86 13.50 0.09
CA ALA A 71 6.99 12.44 -0.42
C ALA A 71 5.54 12.64 0.05
N SER A 72 5.32 13.06 1.30
CA SER A 72 3.99 13.39 1.80
C SER A 72 3.38 14.59 1.09
N ASP A 73 4.17 15.62 0.81
CA ASP A 73 3.73 16.80 0.07
C ASP A 73 3.27 16.41 -1.35
N ILE A 74 4.12 15.68 -2.07
CA ILE A 74 3.83 15.20 -3.43
C ILE A 74 2.59 14.29 -3.43
N ALA A 75 2.53 13.32 -2.53
CA ALA A 75 1.39 12.39 -2.45
C ALA A 75 0.06 13.14 -2.20
N ASN A 76 0.07 14.16 -1.35
CA ASN A 76 -1.12 14.98 -1.12
C ASN A 76 -1.54 15.76 -2.37
N VAL A 77 -0.61 16.34 -3.13
CA VAL A 77 -0.94 17.00 -4.39
C VAL A 77 -1.50 16.01 -5.42
N VAL A 78 -0.92 14.81 -5.50
CA VAL A 78 -1.36 13.77 -6.44
C VAL A 78 -2.74 13.22 -6.08
N VAL A 79 -2.99 12.90 -4.81
CA VAL A 79 -4.25 12.27 -4.38
C VAL A 79 -5.35 13.30 -4.11
N VAL A 80 -5.06 14.30 -3.27
CA VAL A 80 -6.05 15.30 -2.86
C VAL A 80 -6.17 16.40 -3.91
N GLY A 81 -5.04 16.91 -4.42
CA GLY A 81 -5.02 18.00 -5.41
C GLY A 81 -5.66 17.65 -6.74
N HIS A 82 -5.61 16.38 -7.16
CA HIS A 82 -6.29 15.90 -8.38
C HIS A 82 -7.74 15.45 -8.12
N GLY A 83 -8.25 15.61 -6.89
CA GLY A 83 -9.63 15.28 -6.54
C GLY A 83 -9.96 13.81 -6.75
N VAL A 84 -9.06 12.91 -6.33
CA VAL A 84 -9.30 11.47 -6.42
C VAL A 84 -10.64 11.11 -5.77
N ALA A 85 -11.54 10.59 -6.59
CA ALA A 85 -12.82 10.05 -6.17
C ALA A 85 -12.86 8.55 -6.40
N PHE A 86 -13.54 7.83 -5.50
CA PHE A 86 -13.76 6.40 -5.63
C PHE A 86 -14.99 6.12 -6.49
N ASN A 87 -14.85 5.25 -7.48
CA ASN A 87 -15.97 4.72 -8.25
C ASN A 87 -16.59 3.55 -7.50
N ASP A 88 -17.72 3.80 -6.83
CA ASP A 88 -18.43 2.81 -6.01
C ASP A 88 -19.07 1.67 -6.83
N GLN A 89 -19.21 1.87 -8.15
CA GLN A 89 -19.71 0.88 -9.12
C GLN A 89 -18.61 0.06 -9.76
N ALA A 90 -17.33 0.32 -9.48
CA ALA A 90 -16.26 -0.47 -10.05
C ALA A 90 -16.39 -1.95 -9.64
N THR A 91 -16.02 -2.84 -10.56
CA THR A 91 -16.01 -4.30 -10.34
C THR A 91 -14.61 -4.87 -10.14
N ALA A 92 -13.58 -4.03 -10.29
CA ALA A 92 -12.18 -4.37 -10.08
C ALA A 92 -11.44 -3.22 -9.38
N TYR A 93 -10.46 -3.52 -8.51
CA TYR A 93 -9.73 -2.53 -7.72
C TYR A 93 -9.01 -1.47 -8.57
N ARG A 94 -8.44 -1.86 -9.72
CA ARG A 94 -7.80 -0.92 -10.66
C ARG A 94 -8.72 0.19 -11.20
N ASN A 95 -10.04 -0.06 -11.20
CA ASN A 95 -11.04 0.87 -11.69
C ASN A 95 -11.68 1.69 -10.56
N LEU A 96 -11.28 1.47 -9.29
CA LEU A 96 -11.82 2.20 -8.15
C LEU A 96 -11.38 3.66 -8.16
N VAL A 97 -10.19 3.95 -8.68
CA VAL A 97 -9.61 5.27 -8.66
C VAL A 97 -9.33 5.73 -10.07
N ARG A 98 -9.52 7.03 -10.34
CA ARG A 98 -9.32 7.66 -11.65
C ARG A 98 -7.83 7.83 -12.03
N PHE A 99 -7.00 6.80 -11.82
CA PHE A 99 -5.59 6.79 -12.22
C PHE A 99 -5.30 5.91 -13.44
N SER A 100 -6.33 5.45 -14.17
CA SER A 100 -6.11 4.52 -15.29
C SER A 100 -5.15 5.09 -16.34
N GLY A 101 -4.08 4.35 -16.61
CA GLY A 101 -2.99 4.75 -17.51
C GLY A 101 -2.10 5.91 -17.01
N GLN A 102 -2.37 6.47 -15.82
CA GLN A 102 -1.59 7.57 -15.27
C GLN A 102 -0.36 7.10 -14.50
N ASN A 103 0.73 7.84 -14.67
CA ASN A 103 2.01 7.59 -14.04
C ASN A 103 2.46 8.86 -13.32
N LEU A 104 3.08 8.67 -12.16
CA LEU A 104 3.81 9.72 -11.47
C LEU A 104 5.27 9.62 -11.89
N ILE A 105 5.74 10.67 -12.56
CA ILE A 105 7.13 10.84 -12.95
C ILE A 105 7.81 11.70 -11.89
N LEU A 106 8.95 11.24 -11.39
CA LEU A 106 9.76 11.90 -10.38
C LEU A 106 11.18 12.07 -10.90
N TRP A 107 11.73 13.27 -10.79
CA TRP A 107 13.12 13.51 -11.15
C TRP A 107 13.77 14.47 -10.18
N ARG A 108 15.09 14.35 -10.07
CA ARG A 108 15.88 15.20 -9.20
C ARG A 108 16.35 16.42 -9.98
N SER A 109 15.99 17.62 -9.51
CA SER A 109 16.68 18.85 -9.90
C SER A 109 17.87 19.09 -8.95
N ILE A 110 18.66 20.13 -9.23
CA ILE A 110 19.84 20.48 -8.41
C ILE A 110 19.49 20.63 -6.92
N ALA A 111 18.29 21.11 -6.58
CA ALA A 111 17.89 21.39 -5.20
C ALA A 111 16.77 20.47 -4.68
N ASP A 112 15.82 20.05 -5.54
CA ASP A 112 14.55 19.47 -5.08
C ASP A 112 14.14 18.27 -5.92
N TRP A 113 13.22 17.46 -5.41
CA TRP A 113 12.44 16.58 -6.28
C TRP A 113 11.39 17.39 -7.02
N LYS A 114 11.25 17.08 -8.30
CA LYS A 114 10.19 17.58 -9.16
C LYS A 114 9.34 16.39 -9.59
N PHE A 115 8.08 16.67 -9.87
CA PHE A 115 7.13 15.61 -10.23
C PHE A 115 6.11 16.08 -11.24
N GLN A 116 5.54 15.12 -11.97
CA GLN A 116 4.44 15.33 -12.89
C GLN A 116 3.58 14.06 -12.96
N VAL A 117 2.25 14.23 -13.06
CA VAL A 117 1.32 13.14 -13.35
C VAL A 117 0.96 13.21 -14.83
N LEU A 118 1.16 12.12 -15.56
CA LEU A 118 0.91 12.06 -17.00
C LEU A 118 0.51 10.65 -17.46
N ASP A 119 -0.08 10.57 -18.65
CA ASP A 119 -0.29 9.30 -19.35
C ASP A 119 0.93 9.05 -20.25
N LEU A 120 1.78 8.09 -19.88
CA LEU A 120 3.00 7.79 -20.61
C LEU A 120 2.74 7.34 -22.04
N ALA A 121 1.61 6.68 -22.31
CA ALA A 121 1.27 6.23 -23.66
C ALA A 121 0.92 7.40 -24.60
N LYS A 122 0.60 8.58 -24.04
CA LYS A 122 0.22 9.79 -24.77
C LYS A 122 1.25 10.91 -24.67
N THR A 123 2.39 10.68 -24.01
CA THR A 123 3.42 11.70 -23.80
C THR A 123 4.56 11.50 -24.79
N GLU A 124 5.00 12.57 -25.44
CA GLU A 124 6.17 12.50 -26.33
C GLU A 124 7.47 12.39 -25.52
N ALA A 125 8.45 11.64 -26.02
CA ALA A 125 9.70 11.39 -25.30
C ALA A 125 10.48 12.68 -24.97
N ASN A 126 10.34 13.73 -25.80
CA ASN A 126 11.02 15.01 -25.61
C ASN A 126 10.45 15.83 -24.43
N ASP A 127 9.24 15.50 -23.96
CA ASP A 127 8.60 16.17 -22.83
C ASP A 127 9.00 15.55 -21.49
N LEU A 128 9.75 14.44 -21.51
CA LEU A 128 10.19 13.74 -20.30
C LEU A 128 11.57 14.25 -19.85
N PRO A 129 11.82 14.30 -18.53
CA PRO A 129 13.16 14.55 -18.01
C PRO A 129 14.17 13.51 -18.54
N PRO A 130 15.45 13.85 -18.66
CA PRO A 130 16.46 12.92 -19.19
C PRO A 130 16.68 11.69 -18.29
N CYS A 131 16.39 11.80 -17.00
CA CYS A 131 16.43 10.69 -16.05
C CYS A 131 15.32 10.88 -15.02
N PHE A 132 14.48 9.86 -14.85
CA PHE A 132 13.34 9.90 -13.93
C PHE A 132 13.02 8.52 -13.38
N VAL A 133 12.34 8.52 -12.23
CA VAL A 133 11.63 7.38 -11.67
C VAL A 133 10.19 7.45 -12.16
N CYS A 134 9.67 6.33 -12.65
CA CYS A 134 8.28 6.21 -13.07
C CYS A 134 7.52 5.29 -12.13
N LEU A 135 6.42 5.79 -11.57
CA LEU A 135 5.53 5.04 -10.70
C LEU A 135 4.15 4.93 -11.34
N SER A 136 3.70 3.70 -11.62
CA SER A 136 2.33 3.45 -12.11
C SER A 136 1.32 3.72 -11.00
N LEU A 137 0.51 4.77 -11.16
CA LEU A 137 -0.49 5.14 -10.16
C LEU A 137 -1.63 4.12 -10.12
N GLU A 138 -1.98 3.55 -11.27
CA GLU A 138 -2.98 2.48 -11.38
C GLU A 138 -2.56 1.24 -10.58
N GLU A 139 -1.34 0.73 -10.80
CA GLU A 139 -0.86 -0.47 -10.12
C GLU A 139 -0.69 -0.26 -8.61
N ILE A 140 -0.11 0.88 -8.21
CA ILE A 140 0.08 1.21 -6.80
C ILE A 140 -1.27 1.32 -6.09
N SER A 141 -2.23 2.05 -6.68
CA SER A 141 -3.55 2.22 -6.08
C SER A 141 -4.33 0.92 -5.99
N ALA A 142 -4.36 0.14 -7.08
CA ALA A 142 -5.05 -1.14 -7.13
C ALA A 142 -4.53 -2.10 -6.06
N SER A 143 -3.20 -2.28 -6.01
CA SER A 143 -2.58 -3.21 -5.07
C SER A 143 -2.74 -2.75 -3.62
N ALA A 144 -2.61 -1.46 -3.36
CA ALA A 144 -2.75 -0.93 -2.00
C ALA A 144 -4.18 -1.07 -1.46
N ILE A 145 -5.17 -0.75 -2.29
CA ILE A 145 -6.58 -0.89 -1.91
C ILE A 145 -6.92 -2.37 -1.71
N GLU A 146 -6.54 -3.24 -2.64
CA GLU A 146 -6.80 -4.68 -2.55
C GLU A 146 -6.28 -5.24 -1.22
N ARG A 147 -5.01 -4.96 -0.89
CA ARG A 147 -4.39 -5.41 0.37
C ARG A 147 -5.10 -4.83 1.61
N ALA A 148 -5.42 -3.55 1.62
CA ALA A 148 -6.11 -2.93 2.76
C ALA A 148 -7.52 -3.49 2.97
N VAL A 149 -8.22 -3.79 1.88
CA VAL A 149 -9.57 -4.34 1.89
C VAL A 149 -9.59 -5.78 2.37
N ILE A 150 -8.73 -6.63 1.81
CA ILE A 150 -8.52 -8.01 2.28
C ILE A 150 -8.12 -7.98 3.76
N GLY A 151 -7.32 -6.99 4.14
CA GLY A 151 -6.87 -6.75 5.50
C GLY A 151 -5.74 -7.71 5.89
N SER A 152 -5.07 -7.39 7.00
CA SER A 152 -3.98 -8.25 7.52
C SER A 152 -4.47 -9.59 8.06
N GLU A 153 -5.78 -9.78 8.24
CA GLU A 153 -6.35 -11.04 8.75
C GLU A 153 -6.34 -12.16 7.71
N GLY A 154 -6.42 -11.86 6.41
CA GLY A 154 -6.34 -12.86 5.35
C GLY A 154 -4.97 -13.55 5.30
N GLU A 155 -3.90 -12.76 5.38
CA GLU A 155 -2.52 -13.27 5.42
C GLU A 155 -2.23 -14.00 6.74
N ARG A 156 -2.76 -13.52 7.87
CA ARG A 156 -2.64 -14.21 9.17
C ARG A 156 -3.28 -15.59 9.16
N LEU A 157 -4.41 -15.76 8.48
CA LEU A 157 -5.08 -17.06 8.32
C LEU A 157 -4.31 -17.99 7.37
N ASP A 158 -3.69 -17.45 6.33
CA ASP A 158 -2.83 -18.23 5.43
C ASP A 158 -1.51 -18.64 6.10
N ASP A 159 -0.90 -17.77 6.91
CA ASP A 159 0.27 -18.08 7.73
C ASP A 159 -0.07 -19.13 8.81
N GLU A 160 -1.20 -19.00 9.50
CA GLU A 160 -1.68 -20.00 10.47
C GLU A 160 -1.91 -21.36 9.79
N ARG A 161 -2.45 -21.38 8.56
CA ARG A 161 -2.61 -22.61 7.75
C ARG A 161 -1.27 -23.20 7.33
N GLN A 162 -0.32 -22.38 6.90
CA GLN A 162 1.03 -22.84 6.53
C GLN A 162 1.80 -23.40 7.73
N ILE A 163 1.68 -22.76 8.90
CA ILE A 163 2.27 -23.24 10.16
C ILE A 163 1.60 -24.56 10.58
N ALA A 164 0.27 -24.66 10.50
CA ALA A 164 -0.45 -25.90 10.80
C ALA A 164 -0.02 -27.05 9.88
N ALA A 165 0.11 -26.79 8.57
CA ALA A 165 0.59 -27.78 7.61
C ALA A 165 2.06 -28.19 7.85
N ALA A 166 2.92 -27.24 8.24
CA ALA A 166 4.31 -27.52 8.60
C ALA A 166 4.42 -28.38 9.87
N LEU A 167 3.58 -28.09 10.89
CA LEU A 167 3.50 -28.87 12.12
C LEU A 167 2.99 -30.30 11.86
N GLU A 168 1.98 -30.46 11.01
CA GLU A 168 1.45 -31.78 10.64
C GLU A 168 2.51 -32.64 9.93
N LYS A 169 3.26 -32.05 8.99
CA LYS A 169 4.37 -32.72 8.32
C LYS A 169 5.48 -33.14 9.30
N LEU A 170 5.76 -32.31 10.31
CA LEU A 170 6.75 -32.62 11.35
C LEU A 170 6.28 -33.78 12.24
N ILE A 171 5.00 -33.81 12.62
CA ILE A 171 4.41 -34.89 13.41
C ILE A 171 4.47 -36.23 12.66
N ILE A 172 4.14 -36.24 11.36
CA ILE A 172 4.26 -37.44 10.51
C ILE A 172 5.71 -37.91 10.47
N THR A 173 6.66 -37.00 10.23
CA THR A 173 8.09 -37.32 10.19
C THR A 173 8.60 -37.93 11.50
N ILE A 174 8.13 -37.43 12.65
CA ILE A 174 8.49 -37.97 13.98
C ILE A 174 7.88 -39.36 14.19
N LYS A 175 6.63 -39.59 13.77
CA LYS A 175 5.99 -40.91 13.85
C LYS A 175 6.71 -41.94 12.98
N ASP A 176 7.09 -41.56 11.76
CA ASP A 176 7.83 -42.44 10.85
C ASP A 176 9.25 -42.74 11.35
N ALA A 177 9.87 -41.80 12.08
CA ALA A 177 11.20 -41.97 12.68
C ALA A 177 11.18 -42.70 14.04
N THR A 178 10.01 -42.95 14.62
CA THR A 178 9.86 -43.66 15.90
C THR A 178 9.17 -45.00 15.63
N PRO A 179 9.94 -46.10 15.38
CA PRO A 179 9.32 -47.39 15.13
C PRO A 179 8.51 -47.84 16.35
N ASP A 180 7.33 -48.41 16.07
CA ASP A 180 6.41 -48.90 17.09
C ASP A 180 7.13 -49.87 18.04
N ARG A 181 7.12 -49.58 19.33
CA ARG A 181 7.77 -50.40 20.37
C ARG A 181 7.07 -51.74 20.63
N ASN A 182 6.15 -52.15 19.76
CA ASN A 182 5.32 -53.34 19.93
C ASN A 182 5.64 -54.51 18.98
N ASP A 183 6.70 -54.42 18.18
CA ASP A 183 7.26 -55.61 17.51
C ASP A 183 8.39 -56.18 18.39
N SER A 184 8.01 -56.95 19.40
CA SER A 184 8.89 -57.82 20.21
C SER A 184 8.20 -59.13 20.50
#